data_AF-A0A952TCH6-F1
#
_entry.id   AF-A0A952TCH6-F1
#
_cell.length_a   1.000
_cell.length_b   1.000
_cell.length_c   1.000
_cell.angle_alpha   90.00
_cell.angle_beta   90.00
_cell.angle_gamma   90.00
#
_symmetry.space_group_name_H-M   'P 1'
#
loop_
_entity.id
_entity.type
_entity.pdbx_description
1 polymer ?
#
loop_
_entity_poly.entity_id
_entity_poly.type
_entity_poly.pdbx_seq_one_letter_code
_entity_poly.pdbx_strand_id
1 'polypeptide(L)' 'MQTDKFKFEEELKLLDAIYTDMLEAIEHKPSTHSLENLILYTDNVYVLLNRTALRVQEIKKAIEADKKFVIETYNSPA' A
#
# COMPACT_ATOMS: atom_id res chain seq x y z
N MET A 1 15.83 3.38 -19.56
CA MET A 1 16.29 2.78 -18.29
C MET A 1 16.17 3.71 -17.07
N GLN A 2 16.07 5.04 -17.20
CA GLN A 2 15.89 5.94 -16.04
C GLN A 2 14.43 6.05 -15.51
N THR A 3 13.44 5.87 -16.38
CA THR A 3 12.01 6.00 -16.05
C THR A 3 11.49 4.95 -15.07
N ASP A 4 11.92 3.69 -15.22
CA ASP A 4 11.45 2.58 -14.39
C ASP A 4 12.00 2.66 -12.96
N LYS A 5 13.22 3.20 -12.81
CA LYS A 5 13.84 3.41 -11.49
C LYS A 5 13.13 4.50 -10.69
N PHE A 6 12.67 5.57 -11.35
CA PHE A 6 11.95 6.67 -10.72
C PHE A 6 10.57 6.21 -10.20
N LYS A 7 9.86 5.39 -10.98
CA LYS A 7 8.60 4.75 -10.56
C LYS A 7 8.77 3.84 -9.34
N PHE A 8 9.80 2.99 -9.34
CA PHE A 8 10.04 2.06 -8.23
C PHE A 8 10.34 2.78 -6.90
N GLU A 9 11.09 3.90 -6.95
CA GLU A 9 11.35 4.72 -5.76
C GLU A 9 10.07 5.41 -5.23
N GLU A 10 9.14 5.78 -6.11
CA GLU A 10 7.84 6.34 -5.72
C GLU A 10 6.92 5.28 -5.06
N GLU A 11 6.89 4.07 -5.60
CA GLU A 11 6.16 2.93 -5.03
C GLU A 11 6.69 2.56 -3.64
N LEU A 12 8.01 2.57 -3.45
CA LEU A 12 8.64 2.37 -2.13
C LEU A 12 8.25 3.45 -1.13
N LYS A 13 8.27 4.73 -1.53
CA LYS A 13 7.83 5.84 -0.65
C LYS A 13 6.37 5.71 -0.24
N LEU A 14 5.51 5.23 -1.14
CA LEU A 14 4.11 4.95 -0.82
C LEU A 14 3.97 3.83 0.22
N LEU A 15 4.78 2.78 0.11
CA LEU A 15 4.82 1.69 1.11
C LEU A 15 5.34 2.18 2.47
N ASP A 16 6.39 2.99 2.49
CA ASP A 16 6.92 3.57 3.74
C ASP A 16 5.91 4.49 4.42
N ALA A 17 5.16 5.28 3.64
CA ALA A 17 4.09 6.13 4.16
C ALA A 17 2.95 5.28 4.75
N ILE A 18 2.54 4.19 4.09
CA ILE A 18 1.56 3.25 4.63
C ILE A 18 2.06 2.63 5.94
N TYR A 19 3.32 2.21 5.98
CA TYR A 19 3.91 1.61 7.17
C TYR A 19 3.94 2.57 8.37
N THR A 20 4.36 3.81 8.13
CA THR A 20 4.39 4.86 9.15
C THR A 20 2.99 5.16 9.67
N ASP A 21 2.03 5.34 8.77
CA ASP A 21 0.62 5.55 9.10
C ASP A 21 0.07 4.45 10.03
N MET A 22 0.38 3.17 9.73
CA MET A 22 -0.05 2.03 10.55
C MET A 22 0.62 2.01 11.92
N LEU A 23 1.93 2.32 12.01
CA LEU A 23 2.64 2.40 13.27
C LEU A 23 2.07 3.50 14.17
N GLU A 24 1.84 4.69 13.62
CA GLU A 24 1.26 5.80 14.36
C GLU A 24 -0.11 5.44 14.92
N ALA A 25 -0.97 4.76 14.16
CA ALA A 25 -2.27 4.31 14.68
C ALA A 25 -2.14 3.30 15.82
N ILE A 26 -1.18 2.37 15.75
CA ILE A 26 -0.96 1.40 16.82
C ILE A 26 -0.45 2.08 18.10
N GLU A 27 0.49 3.02 17.96
CA GLU A 27 1.07 3.77 19.08
C GLU A 27 0.06 4.71 19.75
N HIS A 28 -0.85 5.31 18.98
CA HIS A 28 -1.90 6.20 19.49
C HIS A 28 -3.10 5.46 20.09
N LYS A 29 -3.01 4.14 20.32
CA LYS A 29 -4.05 3.41 21.03
C LYS A 29 -4.33 4.06 22.39
N PRO A 30 -5.55 4.53 22.68
CA PRO A 30 -5.84 5.22 23.92
C PRO A 30 -5.67 4.27 25.10
N SER A 31 -4.94 4.75 26.13
CA SER A 31 -4.73 4.04 27.40
C SER A 31 -5.92 4.19 28.37
N THR A 32 -6.82 5.13 28.07
CA THR A 32 -7.92 5.53 28.95
C THR A 32 -9.18 4.70 28.73
N HIS A 33 -9.99 4.50 29.78
CA HIS A 33 -11.33 3.87 29.70
C HIS A 33 -12.44 4.82 29.20
N SER A 34 -12.09 5.98 28.61
CA SER A 34 -13.09 6.86 28.01
C SER A 34 -13.67 6.21 26.76
N LEU A 35 -14.96 5.89 26.80
CA LEU A 35 -15.71 5.31 25.69
C LEU A 35 -15.65 6.20 24.44
N GLU A 36 -15.74 7.52 24.60
CA GLU A 36 -15.67 8.48 23.50
C GLU A 36 -14.31 8.45 22.80
N ASN A 37 -13.21 8.37 23.56
CA ASN A 37 -11.87 8.27 22.99
C ASN A 37 -11.66 6.94 22.25
N LEU A 38 -12.26 5.86 22.75
CA LEU A 38 -12.23 4.55 22.09
C LEU A 38 -13.02 4.55 20.77
N ILE A 39 -14.19 5.19 20.74
CA ILE A 39 -15.00 5.34 19.52
C ILE A 39 -14.22 6.15 18.49
N LEU A 40 -13.72 7.33 18.87
CA LEU A 40 -12.94 8.20 17.97
C LEU A 40 -11.70 7.48 17.41
N TYR A 41 -10.96 6.77 18.28
CA TYR A 41 -9.82 5.96 17.87
C TYR A 41 -10.23 4.89 16.86
N THR A 42 -11.33 4.18 17.11
CA THR A 42 -11.82 3.11 16.25
C THR A 42 -12.21 3.65 14.87
N ASP A 43 -12.94 4.76 14.82
CA ASP A 43 -13.32 5.42 13.57
C ASP A 43 -12.08 5.84 12.76
N ASN A 44 -11.08 6.42 13.43
CA ASN A 44 -9.83 6.82 12.79
C ASN A 44 -9.05 5.61 12.25
N VAL A 45 -9.01 4.49 12.99
CA VAL A 45 -8.40 3.24 12.52
C VAL A 45 -9.13 2.70 11.29
N TYR A 46 -10.46 2.71 11.25
CA TYR A 46 -11.20 2.27 10.07
C TYR A 46 -10.93 3.13 8.84
N VAL A 47 -10.88 4.45 9.00
CA VAL A 47 -10.50 5.37 7.90
C VAL A 47 -9.09 5.07 7.40
N LEU A 48 -8.16 4.83 8.32
CA LEU A 48 -6.79 4.49 7.96
C LEU A 48 -6.68 3.15 7.23
N LEU A 49 -7.39 2.12 7.69
CA LEU A 49 -7.43 0.80 7.05
C LEU A 49 -7.98 0.89 5.63
N ASN A 50 -9.07 1.65 5.42
CA ASN A 50 -9.63 1.88 4.10
C ASN A 50 -8.62 2.58 3.16
N ARG A 51 -7.96 3.64 3.65
CA ARG A 51 -6.92 4.34 2.88
C ARG A 51 -5.76 3.42 2.53
N THR A 52 -5.34 2.58 3.47
CA THR A 52 -4.26 1.60 3.29
C THR A 52 -4.63 0.57 2.22
N ALA A 53 -5.83 0.00 2.29
CA ALA A 53 -6.30 -0.97 1.30
C ALA A 53 -6.31 -0.39 -0.13
N LEU A 54 -6.76 0.87 -0.28
CA LEU A 54 -6.76 1.55 -1.58
C LEU A 54 -5.33 1.76 -2.12
N ARG A 55 -4.42 2.30 -1.31
CA ARG A 55 -3.03 2.51 -1.73
C ARG A 55 -2.32 1.20 -2.10
N VAL A 56 -2.55 0.13 -1.34
CA VAL A 56 -2.02 -1.21 -1.67
C VAL A 56 -2.58 -1.70 -3.02
N GLN A 57 -3.86 -1.48 -3.29
CA GLN A 57 -4.47 -1.85 -4.57
C GLN A 57 -3.87 -1.06 -5.74
N GLU A 58 -3.61 0.24 -5.56
CA GLU A 58 -2.96 1.09 -6.56
C GLU A 58 -1.56 0.61 -6.89
N ILE A 59 -0.75 0.31 -5.87
CA ILE A 59 0.60 -0.23 -6.03
C ILE A 59 0.55 -1.58 -6.75
N LYS A 60 -0.37 -2.48 -6.38
CA LYS A 60 -0.53 -3.78 -7.06
C LYS A 60 -0.86 -3.60 -8.55
N LYS A 61 -1.76 -2.67 -8.88
CA LYS A 61 -2.10 -2.36 -10.28
C LYS A 61 -0.92 -1.78 -11.05
N ALA A 62 -0.13 -0.91 -10.43
CA ALA A 62 1.07 -0.34 -11.04
C ALA A 62 2.10 -1.44 -11.39
N ILE A 63 2.36 -2.35 -10.45
CA ILE A 63 3.25 -3.51 -10.64
C ILE A 63 2.72 -4.46 -11.73
N GLU A 64 1.40 -4.73 -11.75
CA GLU A 64 0.77 -5.57 -12.78
C GLU A 64 0.83 -4.93 -14.17
N ALA A 65 0.69 -3.61 -14.27
CA ALA A 65 0.79 -2.88 -15.53
C ALA A 65 2.21 -2.86 -16.11
N ASP A 66 3.25 -2.83 -15.26
CA ASP A 66 4.65 -2.88 -15.70
C ASP A 66 5.14 -4.32 -15.98
N LYS A 67 4.40 -5.36 -15.59
CA LYS A 67 4.64 -6.74 -16.04
C LYS A 67 4.16 -6.93 -17.49
N LYS A 68 5.05 -6.67 -18.46
CA LYS A 68 4.89 -7.25 -19.81
C LYS A 68 4.79 -8.77 -19.69
N PHE A 69 3.63 -9.35 -20.01
CA PHE A 69 3.51 -10.80 -20.20
C PHE A 69 4.46 -11.20 -21.34
N VAL A 70 5.59 -11.80 -20.98
CA VAL A 70 6.44 -12.51 -21.94
C VAL A 70 5.74 -13.83 -22.22
N ILE A 71 4.84 -13.83 -23.20
CA ILE A 71 4.37 -15.08 -23.80
C ILE A 71 5.44 -15.49 -24.79
N GLU A 72 6.45 -16.21 -24.31
CA GLU A 72 7.34 -16.98 -25.18
C GLU A 72 6.52 -18.16 -25.74
N THR A 73 5.83 -17.94 -26.86
CA THR A 73 5.40 -19.06 -27.70
C THR A 73 6.64 -19.63 -28.37
N TYR A 74 7.08 -20.79 -27.88
CA TYR A 74 8.08 -21.63 -28.52
C TYR A 74 7.69 -21.88 -29.98
N ASN A 75 8.46 -21.35 -30.93
CA ASN A 75 8.34 -21.70 -32.34
C ASN A 75 9.24 -22.90 -32.61
N SER A 76 8.65 -24.07 -32.88
CA SER A 76 9.39 -25.25 -33.32
C SER A 76 10.10 -24.96 -34.65
N PRO A 77 11.38 -25.34 -34.83
CA PRO A 77 12.08 -25.12 -36.10
C PRO A 77 11.43 -25.93 -37.22
N ALA A 78 11.45 -25.33 -38.41
CA ALA A 78 10.80 -25.78 -39.65
C ALA A 78 11.31 -27.12 -40.18
#